data_AF-A0A554GLC0-F1
#
_entry.id   AF-A0A554GLC0-F1
#
_cell.length_a   1.000
_cell.length_b   1.000
_cell.length_c   1.000
_cell.angle_alpha   90.00
_cell.angle_beta   90.00
_cell.angle_gamma   90.00
#
_symmetry.space_group_name_H-M   'P 1'
#
loop_
_entity.id
_entity.type
_entity.pdbx_description
1 polymer ?
#
loop_
_entity_poly.entity_id
_entity_poly.type
_entity_poly.pdbx_seq_one_letter_code
_entity_poly.pdbx_strand_id
1 'polypeptide(L)'
;MTRGIFKAGSGPSLPPKRKHDELVSPIRTPVQEGPAKKKQRTEGPPAGPQPTVQRPPTDPSMHAAYDQLAHEEMLKNPKYKQLAEDAAAAQDKPVNVITKDQVQGGMFYSGKGQVGLRPDLTGPKRASVMAFELTNVAQQKKFSKVTSDAFQTEVNAALGKHIVGGDLNARRENFAKSMERIEYNGIQRHHDVMKDGIQSQGWPKEMDRFGKRLEGADPSFESYWARQNVKDAKTGKSHSDVYRAQFDNIAAKASELVEKSKQQQGVK
;
A
#
# COMPACT_ATOMS: atom_id res chain seq x y z
N MET A 1 25.42 20.11 -37.67
CA MET A 1 24.71 18.81 -37.63
C MET A 1 24.12 18.62 -36.23
N THR A 2 22.80 18.73 -36.11
CA THR A 2 22.05 18.54 -34.85
C THR A 2 21.78 17.04 -34.65
N ARG A 3 22.52 16.38 -33.74
CA ARG A 3 22.22 15.00 -33.33
C ARG A 3 21.41 15.03 -32.05
N GLY A 4 20.12 14.73 -32.17
CA GLY A 4 19.24 14.46 -31.03
C GLY A 4 19.64 13.16 -30.35
N ILE A 5 19.84 13.22 -29.03
CA ILE A 5 20.05 12.04 -28.18
C ILE A 5 19.18 12.25 -26.96
N PHE A 6 17.97 11.68 -26.93
CA PHE A 6 17.30 11.26 -25.70
C PHE A 6 16.17 10.29 -26.06
N LYS A 7 16.47 8.99 -26.05
CA LYS A 7 15.46 7.95 -25.84
C LYS A 7 15.86 7.26 -24.53
N ALA A 8 15.45 7.85 -23.42
CA ALA A 8 15.65 7.29 -22.08
C ALA A 8 14.71 6.09 -21.89
N GLY A 9 15.20 4.91 -22.26
CA GLY A 9 14.60 3.65 -21.82
C GLY A 9 15.08 3.32 -20.41
N SER A 10 14.14 3.01 -19.53
CA SER A 10 14.34 2.48 -18.17
C SER A 10 14.68 3.51 -17.09
N GLY A 11 13.67 4.31 -16.72
CA GLY A 11 13.63 4.91 -15.39
C GLY A 11 13.68 3.84 -14.29
N PRO A 12 14.07 4.20 -13.05
CA PRO A 12 14.24 3.23 -11.97
C PRO A 12 12.96 2.42 -11.78
N SER A 13 13.10 1.09 -11.82
CA SER A 13 11.99 0.20 -11.52
C SER A 13 11.52 0.46 -10.09
N LEU A 14 10.20 0.56 -9.92
CA LEU A 14 9.59 0.45 -8.60
C LEU A 14 10.15 -0.83 -7.96
N PRO A 15 10.64 -0.78 -6.71
CA PRO A 15 11.01 -2.00 -6.03
C PRO A 15 9.82 -2.95 -6.06
N PRO A 16 10.03 -4.28 -6.18
CA PRO A 16 8.95 -5.22 -5.96
C PRO A 16 8.36 -4.91 -4.58
N LYS A 17 7.06 -4.58 -4.53
CA LYS A 17 6.32 -4.44 -3.26
C LYS A 17 6.55 -5.75 -2.49
N ARG A 18 7.51 -5.76 -1.56
CA ARG A 18 7.78 -6.90 -0.70
C ARG A 18 7.08 -6.65 0.62
N LYS A 19 6.21 -7.61 0.92
CA LYS A 19 5.62 -7.96 2.20
C LYS A 19 4.93 -6.78 2.88
N HIS A 20 3.60 -6.78 2.77
CA HIS A 20 2.79 -6.32 3.89
C HIS A 20 3.33 -7.02 5.14
N ASP A 21 4.10 -6.28 5.93
CA ASP A 21 4.39 -6.67 7.31
C ASP A 21 3.06 -7.07 7.91
N GLU A 22 3.10 -8.23 8.56
CA GLU A 22 1.97 -8.88 9.16
C GLU A 22 1.13 -7.83 9.90
N LEU A 23 -0.09 -7.61 9.41
CA LEU A 23 -1.12 -6.86 10.12
C LEU A 23 -1.59 -7.68 11.32
N VAL A 24 -0.66 -7.96 12.23
CA VAL A 24 -0.95 -8.17 13.64
C VAL A 24 -0.96 -6.77 14.25
N SER A 25 -2.06 -6.05 14.04
CA SER A 25 -2.39 -4.99 14.99
C SER A 25 -2.63 -5.69 16.33
N PRO A 26 -1.89 -5.39 17.42
CA PRO A 26 -2.45 -5.64 18.73
C PRO A 26 -3.65 -4.70 18.84
N ILE A 27 -4.84 -5.28 18.73
CA ILE A 27 -6.06 -4.64 19.26
C ILE A 27 -5.69 -4.24 20.68
N ARG A 28 -5.62 -2.93 20.94
CA ARG A 28 -5.53 -2.41 22.31
C ARG A 28 -6.67 -3.06 23.08
N THR A 29 -6.32 -3.90 24.05
CA THR A 29 -7.22 -4.40 25.07
C THR A 29 -7.82 -3.17 25.77
N PRO A 30 -9.15 -3.07 25.92
CA PRO A 30 -9.74 -2.01 26.72
C PRO A 30 -9.19 -2.08 28.14
N VAL A 31 -8.81 -0.92 28.66
CA VAL A 31 -8.36 -0.73 30.05
C VAL A 31 -9.49 -1.16 30.97
N GLN A 32 -9.23 -2.21 31.74
CA GLN A 32 -10.16 -2.77 32.73
C GLN A 32 -10.12 -1.91 33.99
N GLU A 33 -11.27 -1.45 34.47
CA GLU A 33 -11.46 -0.93 35.83
C GLU A 33 -10.97 -1.94 36.87
N GLY A 34 -10.57 -1.42 38.04
CA GLY A 34 -9.90 -2.15 39.11
C GLY A 34 -10.64 -3.36 39.72
N PRO A 35 -9.98 -4.06 40.68
CA PRO A 35 -10.05 -5.50 40.77
C PRO A 35 -11.20 -6.03 41.64
N ALA A 36 -11.85 -7.10 41.19
CA ALA A 36 -12.53 -8.05 42.08
C ALA A 36 -11.64 -9.29 42.27
N LYS A 37 -11.48 -9.68 43.55
CA LYS A 37 -10.50 -10.63 44.10
C LYS A 37 -10.55 -12.02 43.46
N LYS A 38 -9.35 -12.59 43.25
CA LYS A 38 -9.07 -14.00 42.92
C LYS A 38 -9.80 -14.97 43.86
N LYS A 39 -10.55 -15.93 43.31
CA LYS A 39 -10.67 -17.27 43.90
C LYS A 39 -9.66 -18.17 43.21
N GLN A 40 -8.66 -18.62 43.97
CA GLN A 40 -7.72 -19.68 43.58
C GLN A 40 -8.51 -20.93 43.18
N ARG A 41 -8.22 -21.50 42.02
CA ARG A 41 -8.47 -22.91 41.75
C ARG A 41 -7.13 -23.62 41.72
N THR A 42 -7.08 -24.64 42.55
CA THR A 42 -6.01 -25.58 42.87
C THR A 42 -5.32 -26.17 41.65
N GLU A 43 -4.02 -26.43 41.83
CA GLU A 43 -3.11 -27.06 40.88
C GLU A 43 -3.63 -28.43 40.40
N GLY A 44 -3.62 -28.62 39.08
CA GLY A 44 -3.86 -29.89 38.39
C GLY A 44 -2.71 -30.18 37.41
N PRO A 45 -2.55 -31.43 36.92
CA PRO A 45 -1.27 -32.00 36.50
C PRO A 45 -0.66 -31.39 35.23
N PRO A 46 0.65 -31.62 34.97
CA PRO A 46 1.44 -30.87 34.00
C PRO A 46 0.92 -31.02 32.56
N ALA A 47 1.15 -29.95 31.80
CA ALA A 47 0.73 -29.76 30.42
C ALA A 47 0.97 -31.00 29.53
N GLY A 48 -0.12 -31.60 29.06
CA GLY A 48 -0.09 -32.42 27.86
C GLY A 48 0.21 -31.56 26.62
N PRO A 49 0.69 -32.16 25.52
CA PRO A 49 1.00 -31.43 24.30
C PRO A 49 -0.23 -30.66 23.83
N GLN A 50 -0.07 -29.35 23.60
CA GLN A 50 -1.12 -28.52 23.02
C GLN A 50 -1.53 -29.16 21.67
N PRO A 51 -2.84 -29.30 21.40
CA PRO A 51 -3.29 -29.73 20.09
C PRO A 51 -2.78 -28.71 19.06
N THR A 52 -1.92 -29.16 18.16
CA THR A 52 -1.60 -28.45 16.93
C THR A 52 -2.91 -28.30 16.17
N VAL A 53 -3.50 -27.11 16.23
CA VAL A 53 -4.61 -26.75 15.36
C VAL A 53 -4.08 -26.80 13.94
N GLN A 54 -4.27 -27.93 13.25
CA GLN A 54 -4.07 -28.02 11.81
C GLN A 54 -4.98 -26.98 11.17
N ARG A 55 -4.37 -25.93 10.60
CA ARG A 55 -5.10 -25.01 9.74
C ARG A 55 -5.66 -25.84 8.59
N PRO A 56 -6.95 -25.71 8.26
CA PRO A 56 -7.51 -26.41 7.11
C PRO A 56 -6.67 -26.08 5.87
N PRO A 57 -6.42 -27.05 4.98
CA PRO A 57 -5.82 -26.75 3.68
C PRO A 57 -6.75 -25.78 2.94
N THR A 58 -6.32 -24.53 2.81
CA THR A 58 -7.04 -23.49 2.06
C THR A 58 -6.61 -23.59 0.60
N ASP A 59 -7.15 -24.56 -0.13
CA ASP A 59 -7.01 -24.61 -1.59
C ASP A 59 -7.56 -23.30 -2.20
N PRO A 60 -6.74 -22.49 -2.91
CA PRO A 60 -7.16 -21.28 -3.59
C PRO A 60 -8.35 -21.47 -4.52
N SER A 61 -8.49 -22.66 -5.12
CA SER A 61 -9.55 -22.97 -6.07
C SER A 61 -10.95 -22.82 -5.45
N MET A 62 -11.07 -23.01 -4.12
CA MET A 62 -12.32 -22.92 -3.37
C MET A 62 -12.92 -21.51 -3.33
N HIS A 63 -12.11 -20.47 -3.48
CA HIS A 63 -12.56 -19.08 -3.39
C HIS A 63 -12.64 -18.36 -4.72
N ALA A 64 -12.10 -18.92 -5.81
CA ALA A 64 -12.04 -18.25 -7.10
C ALA A 64 -13.43 -17.90 -7.66
N ALA A 65 -14.38 -18.85 -7.61
CA ALA A 65 -15.75 -18.60 -8.03
C ALA A 65 -16.46 -17.57 -7.13
N TYR A 66 -16.22 -17.64 -5.81
CA TYR A 66 -16.76 -16.67 -4.86
C TYR A 66 -16.19 -15.26 -5.09
N ASP A 67 -14.90 -15.14 -5.40
CA ASP A 67 -14.25 -13.87 -5.68
C ASP A 67 -14.75 -13.23 -6.97
N GLN A 68 -14.96 -14.04 -7.99
CA GLN A 68 -15.55 -13.57 -9.24
C GLN A 68 -16.98 -13.07 -9.02
N LEU A 69 -17.82 -13.86 -8.34
CA LEU A 69 -19.19 -13.44 -8.01
C LEU A 69 -19.20 -12.20 -7.11
N ALA A 70 -18.30 -12.12 -6.13
CA ALA A 70 -18.16 -10.93 -5.29
C ALA A 70 -17.72 -9.72 -6.10
N HIS A 71 -16.79 -9.88 -7.04
CA HIS A 71 -16.38 -8.80 -7.94
C HIS A 71 -17.55 -8.33 -8.81
N GLU A 72 -18.28 -9.25 -9.44
CA GLU A 72 -19.45 -8.97 -10.26
C GLU A 72 -20.57 -8.27 -9.46
N GLU A 73 -20.81 -8.69 -8.21
CA GLU A 73 -21.75 -8.02 -7.32
C GLU A 73 -21.27 -6.61 -6.96
N MET A 74 -19.98 -6.47 -6.61
CA MET A 74 -19.41 -5.16 -6.28
C MET A 74 -19.44 -4.19 -7.46
N LEU A 75 -19.35 -4.67 -8.71
CA LEU A 75 -19.49 -3.83 -9.92
C LEU A 75 -20.87 -3.16 -10.05
N LYS A 76 -21.89 -3.62 -9.31
CA LYS A 76 -23.19 -2.92 -9.23
C LYS A 76 -23.09 -1.63 -8.43
N ASN A 77 -22.08 -1.46 -7.58
CA ASN A 77 -21.77 -0.20 -6.92
C ASN A 77 -21.08 0.76 -7.90
N PRO A 78 -21.66 1.93 -8.19
CA PRO A 78 -21.10 2.87 -9.17
C PRO A 78 -19.70 3.36 -8.79
N LYS A 79 -19.40 3.56 -7.51
CA LYS A 79 -18.06 3.96 -7.05
C LYS A 79 -17.05 2.83 -7.19
N TYR A 80 -17.44 1.60 -6.90
CA TYR A 80 -16.56 0.44 -7.13
C TYR A 80 -16.32 0.21 -8.62
N LYS A 81 -17.36 0.35 -9.45
CA LYS A 81 -17.24 0.27 -10.91
C LYS A 81 -16.24 1.30 -11.45
N GLN A 82 -16.39 2.57 -11.06
CA GLN A 82 -15.43 3.61 -11.45
C GLN A 82 -14.01 3.30 -10.95
N LEU A 83 -13.88 2.70 -9.76
CA LEU A 83 -12.58 2.26 -9.25
C LEU A 83 -11.97 1.14 -10.10
N ALA A 84 -12.75 0.15 -10.51
CA ALA A 84 -12.30 -0.92 -11.39
C ALA A 84 -11.90 -0.38 -12.78
N GLU A 85 -12.67 0.55 -13.34
CA GLU A 85 -12.37 1.23 -14.61
C GLU A 85 -11.07 2.04 -14.53
N ASP A 86 -10.88 2.83 -13.47
CA ASP A 86 -9.64 3.57 -13.24
C ASP A 86 -8.44 2.64 -13.08
N ALA A 87 -8.60 1.51 -12.39
CA ALA A 87 -7.57 0.51 -12.24
C ALA A 87 -7.22 -0.14 -13.59
N ALA A 88 -8.21 -0.45 -14.42
CA ALA A 88 -7.99 -0.97 -15.78
C ALA A 88 -7.28 0.06 -16.67
N ALA A 89 -7.71 1.33 -16.62
CA ALA A 89 -7.06 2.43 -17.33
C ALA A 89 -5.63 2.68 -16.83
N ALA A 90 -5.31 2.40 -15.56
CA ALA A 90 -3.94 2.47 -15.05
C ALA A 90 -3.04 1.33 -15.58
N GLN A 91 -3.63 0.19 -15.96
CA GLN A 91 -2.96 -1.01 -16.46
C GLN A 91 -2.88 -1.10 -17.98
N ASP A 92 -3.64 -0.27 -18.70
CA ASP A 92 -3.94 -0.40 -20.13
C ASP A 92 -4.48 -1.81 -20.50
N LYS A 93 -5.12 -2.49 -19.53
CA LYS A 93 -5.67 -3.86 -19.64
C LYS A 93 -6.85 -4.06 -18.67
N PRO A 94 -7.79 -4.99 -18.96
CA PRO A 94 -8.83 -5.38 -18.01
C PRO A 94 -8.24 -5.93 -16.71
N VAL A 95 -8.95 -5.71 -15.59
CA VAL A 95 -8.59 -6.29 -14.30
C VAL A 95 -9.38 -7.56 -14.04
N ASN A 96 -8.68 -8.64 -13.72
CA ASN A 96 -9.20 -9.94 -13.34
C ASN A 96 -8.91 -10.20 -11.85
N VAL A 97 -9.81 -10.90 -11.18
CA VAL A 97 -9.60 -11.34 -9.80
C VAL A 97 -9.25 -12.82 -9.80
N ILE A 98 -8.23 -13.19 -9.04
CA ILE A 98 -7.75 -14.57 -8.93
C ILE A 98 -7.39 -14.91 -7.47
N THR A 99 -7.56 -16.17 -7.10
CA THR A 99 -7.02 -16.70 -5.84
C THR A 99 -5.74 -17.47 -6.14
N LYS A 100 -4.66 -17.27 -5.36
CA LYS A 100 -3.37 -17.95 -5.58
C LYS A 100 -2.76 -18.46 -4.28
N ASP A 101 -2.09 -19.61 -4.35
CA ASP A 101 -1.40 -20.29 -3.25
C ASP A 101 -0.23 -19.51 -2.63
N GLN A 102 0.32 -18.53 -3.36
CA GLN A 102 1.60 -17.90 -3.02
C GLN A 102 1.49 -16.43 -2.62
N VAL A 103 0.30 -15.92 -2.34
CA VAL A 103 0.12 -14.49 -2.05
C VAL A 103 0.29 -14.20 -0.56
N GLN A 104 1.28 -13.36 -0.21
CA GLN A 104 1.38 -12.74 1.11
C GLN A 104 0.62 -11.41 1.09
N GLY A 105 -0.61 -11.40 1.59
CA GLY A 105 -1.51 -10.23 1.50
C GLY A 105 -2.46 -10.31 0.31
N GLY A 106 -3.49 -9.46 0.27
CA GLY A 106 -4.02 -9.10 -1.05
C GLY A 106 -2.86 -8.50 -1.83
N MET A 107 -2.61 -8.96 -3.05
CA MET A 107 -1.58 -8.37 -3.89
C MET A 107 -2.11 -8.21 -5.29
N PHE A 108 -1.94 -7.02 -5.83
CA PHE A 108 -2.12 -6.80 -7.24
C PHE A 108 -0.85 -7.09 -8.08
N TYR A 109 -1.00 -7.86 -9.16
CA TYR A 109 0.04 -8.17 -10.15
C TYR A 109 -0.03 -7.24 -11.35
N SER A 110 0.72 -6.14 -11.27
CA SER A 110 0.89 -5.18 -12.37
C SER A 110 1.40 -5.87 -13.65
N GLY A 111 0.69 -5.69 -14.77
CA GLY A 111 1.04 -6.23 -16.09
C GLY A 111 0.31 -7.52 -16.49
N LYS A 112 -0.15 -8.30 -15.50
CA LYS A 112 -1.12 -9.39 -15.70
C LYS A 112 -2.57 -8.93 -15.49
N GLY A 113 -2.78 -7.71 -14.99
CA GLY A 113 -4.11 -7.19 -14.67
C GLY A 113 -4.80 -8.07 -13.64
N GLN A 114 -4.10 -8.59 -12.63
CA GLN A 114 -4.64 -9.61 -11.72
C GLN A 114 -4.61 -9.16 -10.26
N VAL A 115 -5.75 -9.15 -9.58
CA VAL A 115 -5.86 -9.05 -8.12
C VAL A 115 -5.73 -10.45 -7.52
N GLY A 116 -4.65 -10.72 -6.80
CA GLY A 116 -4.45 -11.94 -6.02
C GLY A 116 -4.96 -11.78 -4.61
N LEU A 117 -5.81 -12.69 -4.14
CA LEU A 117 -6.30 -12.72 -2.76
C LEU A 117 -5.72 -13.93 -2.02
N ARG A 118 -5.31 -13.73 -0.75
CA ARG A 118 -4.82 -14.84 0.08
C ARG A 118 -5.95 -15.84 0.35
N PRO A 119 -5.72 -17.15 0.32
CA PRO A 119 -6.76 -18.14 0.62
C PRO A 119 -7.32 -18.06 2.05
N ASP A 120 -6.53 -17.62 3.04
CA ASP A 120 -6.95 -17.50 4.44
C ASP A 120 -7.83 -16.27 4.74
N LEU A 121 -7.96 -15.34 3.79
CA LEU A 121 -8.90 -14.22 3.91
C LEU A 121 -10.31 -14.72 3.58
N THR A 122 -11.22 -14.73 4.54
CA THR A 122 -12.60 -15.15 4.34
C THR A 122 -13.59 -14.04 4.69
N GLY A 123 -14.82 -14.16 4.18
CA GLY A 123 -15.94 -13.25 4.51
C GLY A 123 -15.77 -11.82 3.98
N PRO A 124 -16.49 -10.84 4.56
CA PRO A 124 -16.59 -9.47 4.03
C PRO A 124 -15.24 -8.74 3.89
N LYS A 125 -14.26 -9.09 4.73
CA LYS A 125 -12.90 -8.54 4.67
C LYS A 125 -12.19 -8.90 3.37
N ARG A 126 -12.51 -10.05 2.76
CA ARG A 126 -11.93 -10.48 1.48
C ARG A 126 -12.32 -9.53 0.34
N ALA A 127 -13.60 -9.19 0.23
CA ALA A 127 -14.11 -8.22 -0.73
C ALA A 127 -13.55 -6.80 -0.50
N SER A 128 -13.39 -6.41 0.76
CA SER A 128 -12.72 -5.16 1.14
C SER A 128 -11.27 -5.09 0.66
N VAL A 129 -10.51 -6.18 0.83
CA VAL A 129 -9.12 -6.28 0.35
C VAL A 129 -9.05 -6.24 -1.18
N MET A 130 -10.01 -6.85 -1.88
CA MET A 130 -10.11 -6.75 -3.33
C MET A 130 -10.22 -5.28 -3.80
N ALA A 131 -11.13 -4.51 -3.20
CA ALA A 131 -11.26 -3.08 -3.49
C ALA A 131 -10.00 -2.27 -3.11
N PHE A 132 -9.33 -2.65 -2.03
CA PHE A 132 -8.08 -2.01 -1.62
C PHE A 132 -6.98 -2.23 -2.65
N GLU A 133 -6.83 -3.45 -3.17
CA GLU A 133 -5.87 -3.73 -4.23
C GLU A 133 -6.19 -2.97 -5.52
N LEU A 134 -7.47 -2.89 -5.93
CA LEU A 134 -7.87 -2.03 -7.07
C LEU A 134 -7.52 -0.57 -6.84
N THR A 135 -7.69 -0.06 -5.61
CA THR A 135 -7.32 1.31 -5.23
C THR A 135 -5.82 1.54 -5.41
N ASN A 136 -4.99 0.61 -4.94
CA ASN A 136 -3.54 0.70 -5.12
C ASN A 136 -3.14 0.79 -6.60
N VAL A 137 -3.85 0.10 -7.49
CA VAL A 137 -3.60 0.11 -8.93
C VAL A 137 -4.02 1.42 -9.58
N ALA A 138 -5.23 1.89 -9.29
CA ALA A 138 -5.73 3.17 -9.79
C ALA A 138 -4.79 4.32 -9.41
N GLN A 139 -4.04 4.19 -8.32
CA GLN A 139 -3.06 5.17 -7.86
C GLN A 139 -1.64 4.97 -8.39
N GLN A 140 -1.34 3.86 -9.06
CA GLN A 140 0.02 3.51 -9.49
C GLN A 140 0.64 4.59 -10.38
N LYS A 141 -0.13 5.15 -11.33
CA LYS A 141 0.34 6.25 -12.19
C LYS A 141 0.75 7.50 -11.38
N LYS A 142 0.09 7.78 -10.25
CA LYS A 142 0.44 8.91 -9.37
C LYS A 142 1.77 8.67 -8.65
N PHE A 143 1.96 7.46 -8.10
CA PHE A 143 3.23 7.07 -7.48
C PHE A 143 4.39 7.11 -8.46
N SER A 144 4.20 6.56 -9.66
CA SER A 144 5.20 6.58 -10.74
C SER A 144 5.56 8.01 -11.15
N LYS A 145 4.56 8.90 -11.26
CA LYS A 145 4.80 10.30 -11.58
C LYS A 145 5.65 11.00 -10.52
N VAL A 146 5.27 10.92 -9.25
CA VAL A 146 6.04 11.54 -8.15
C VAL A 146 7.48 11.01 -8.10
N THR A 147 7.65 9.69 -8.30
CA THR A 147 8.98 9.06 -8.37
C THR A 147 9.81 9.56 -9.55
N SER A 148 9.21 9.67 -10.73
CA SER A 148 9.88 10.13 -11.94
C SER A 148 10.26 11.62 -11.85
N ASP A 149 9.36 12.46 -11.34
CA ASP A 149 9.59 13.89 -11.17
C ASP A 149 10.73 14.14 -10.16
N ALA A 150 10.75 13.37 -9.05
CA ALA A 150 11.84 13.43 -8.07
C ALA A 150 13.18 13.00 -8.69
N PHE A 151 13.21 11.89 -9.43
CA PHE A 151 14.43 11.45 -10.10
C PHE A 151 14.97 12.48 -11.10
N GLN A 152 14.10 13.06 -11.93
CA GLN A 152 14.50 14.10 -12.87
C GLN A 152 15.01 15.36 -12.16
N THR A 153 14.41 15.71 -11.02
CA THR A 153 14.86 16.83 -10.18
C THR A 153 16.26 16.56 -9.62
N GLU A 154 16.53 15.36 -9.12
CA GLU A 154 17.85 15.01 -8.60
C GLU A 154 18.91 14.91 -9.71
N VAL A 155 18.55 14.46 -10.91
CA VAL A 155 19.47 14.51 -12.07
C VAL A 155 19.82 15.96 -12.41
N ASN A 156 18.84 16.87 -12.41
CA ASN A 156 19.09 18.28 -12.64
C ASN A 156 19.94 18.92 -11.54
N ALA A 157 19.72 18.53 -10.27
CA ALA A 157 20.52 18.98 -9.13
C ALA A 157 21.99 18.56 -9.28
N ALA A 158 22.24 17.28 -9.61
CA ALA A 158 23.59 16.74 -9.82
C ALA A 158 24.32 17.35 -11.03
N LEU A 159 23.56 17.87 -12.02
CA LEU A 159 24.09 18.63 -13.15
C LEU A 159 24.32 20.12 -12.83
N GLY A 160 24.05 20.59 -11.60
CA GLY A 160 24.17 21.99 -11.22
C GLY A 160 23.14 22.91 -11.87
N LYS A 161 22.02 22.35 -12.36
CA LYS A 161 20.93 23.14 -12.96
C LYS A 161 20.03 23.70 -11.87
N HIS A 162 19.24 24.72 -12.22
CA HIS A 162 18.19 25.22 -11.35
C HIS A 162 17.17 24.11 -11.07
N ILE A 163 16.82 23.93 -9.79
CA ILE A 163 15.87 22.93 -9.32
C ILE A 163 14.77 23.57 -8.47
N VAL A 164 13.64 22.88 -8.38
CA VAL A 164 12.51 23.25 -7.53
C VAL A 164 12.50 22.40 -6.25
N GLY A 165 11.91 22.91 -5.17
CA GLY A 165 11.68 22.14 -3.94
C GLY A 165 12.70 22.32 -2.81
N GLY A 166 13.62 23.28 -2.92
CA GLY A 166 14.56 23.65 -1.85
C GLY A 166 15.82 22.79 -1.81
N ASP A 167 16.46 22.75 -0.65
CA ASP A 167 17.64 21.90 -0.41
C ASP A 167 17.31 20.39 -0.45
N LEU A 168 18.34 19.54 -0.35
CA LEU A 168 18.17 18.08 -0.43
C LEU A 168 17.18 17.54 0.62
N ASN A 169 17.22 18.07 1.84
CA ASN A 169 16.34 17.65 2.93
C ASN A 169 14.90 18.09 2.68
N ALA A 170 14.70 19.32 2.20
CA ALA A 170 13.38 19.83 1.83
C ALA A 170 12.77 18.99 0.70
N ARG A 171 13.54 18.64 -0.34
CA ARG A 171 13.07 17.77 -1.43
C ARG A 171 12.73 16.36 -0.94
N ARG A 172 13.54 15.81 -0.04
CA ARG A 172 13.30 14.51 0.62
C ARG A 172 11.98 14.49 1.40
N GLU A 173 11.73 15.51 2.22
CA GLU A 173 10.49 15.62 2.98
C GLU A 173 9.27 15.85 2.07
N ASN A 174 9.40 16.69 1.04
CA ASN A 174 8.35 16.94 0.06
C ASN A 174 7.99 15.66 -0.71
N PHE A 175 8.99 14.84 -1.05
CA PHE A 175 8.77 13.53 -1.66
C PHE A 175 7.97 12.61 -0.73
N ALA A 176 8.41 12.45 0.53
CA ALA A 176 7.72 11.60 1.50
C ALA A 176 6.27 12.07 1.72
N LYS A 177 6.05 13.38 1.91
CA LYS A 177 4.71 13.97 2.08
C LYS A 177 3.82 13.74 0.85
N SER A 178 4.39 13.76 -0.36
CA SER A 178 3.66 13.48 -1.60
C SER A 178 3.25 12.02 -1.73
N MET A 179 4.13 11.08 -1.36
CA MET A 179 3.84 9.64 -1.36
C MET A 179 2.74 9.30 -0.35
N GLU A 180 2.85 9.80 0.89
CA GLU A 180 1.83 9.64 1.92
C GLU A 180 0.49 10.26 1.51
N ARG A 181 0.52 11.39 0.77
CA ARG A 181 -0.72 12.02 0.27
C ARG A 181 -1.44 11.09 -0.70
N ILE A 182 -0.72 10.40 -1.56
CA ILE A 182 -1.30 9.45 -2.50
C ILE A 182 -1.95 8.32 -1.70
N GLU A 183 -1.26 7.73 -0.72
CA GLU A 183 -1.84 6.70 0.15
C GLU A 183 -3.11 7.16 0.87
N TYR A 184 -3.06 8.33 1.50
CA TYR A 184 -4.22 8.87 2.23
C TYR A 184 -5.43 9.06 1.31
N ASN A 185 -5.23 9.62 0.12
CA ASN A 185 -6.29 9.76 -0.87
C ASN A 185 -6.83 8.39 -1.33
N GLY A 186 -6.01 7.35 -1.26
CA GLY A 186 -6.41 5.97 -1.59
C GLY A 186 -7.28 5.39 -0.49
N ILE A 187 -6.87 5.59 0.75
CA ILE A 187 -7.65 5.22 1.94
C ILE A 187 -9.02 5.90 1.92
N GLN A 188 -9.08 7.20 1.60
CA GLN A 188 -10.35 7.93 1.45
C GLN A 188 -11.21 7.33 0.34
N ARG A 189 -10.63 7.10 -0.84
CA ARG A 189 -11.36 6.49 -1.97
C ARG A 189 -11.89 5.10 -1.63
N HIS A 190 -11.09 4.26 -0.96
CA HIS A 190 -11.52 2.93 -0.53
C HIS A 190 -12.70 3.03 0.43
N HIS A 191 -12.59 3.89 1.45
CA HIS A 191 -13.67 4.16 2.39
C HIS A 191 -14.94 4.63 1.67
N ASP A 192 -14.83 5.57 0.73
CA ASP A 192 -15.98 6.09 -0.01
C ASP A 192 -16.73 5.01 -0.79
N VAL A 193 -16.01 4.03 -1.35
CA VAL A 193 -16.60 2.87 -2.03
C VAL A 193 -17.28 1.94 -1.02
N MET A 194 -16.63 1.62 0.09
CA MET A 194 -17.20 0.72 1.11
C MET A 194 -18.44 1.35 1.75
N LYS A 195 -18.35 2.62 2.14
CA LYS A 195 -19.43 3.39 2.76
C LYS A 195 -20.65 3.47 1.84
N ASP A 196 -20.43 3.73 0.56
CA ASP A 196 -21.51 3.73 -0.43
C ASP A 196 -22.21 2.38 -0.49
N GLY A 197 -21.48 1.27 -0.65
CA GLY A 197 -22.10 -0.05 -0.73
C GLY A 197 -22.78 -0.50 0.57
N ILE A 198 -22.25 -0.10 1.73
CA ILE A 198 -22.90 -0.33 3.03
C ILE A 198 -24.24 0.41 3.09
N GLN A 199 -24.28 1.66 2.64
CA GLN A 199 -25.48 2.51 2.72
C GLN A 199 -26.51 2.21 1.63
N SER A 200 -26.08 1.92 0.41
CA SER A 200 -26.95 1.78 -0.77
C SER A 200 -27.31 0.33 -1.10
N GLN A 201 -26.48 -0.64 -0.71
CA GLN A 201 -26.63 -2.06 -1.06
C GLN A 201 -26.66 -2.99 0.16
N GLY A 202 -26.61 -2.44 1.37
CA GLY A 202 -26.67 -3.22 2.62
C GLY A 202 -25.44 -4.08 2.86
N TRP A 203 -24.28 -3.72 2.30
CA TRP A 203 -23.04 -4.46 2.57
C TRP A 203 -22.69 -4.47 4.06
N PRO A 204 -22.02 -5.53 4.55
CA PRO A 204 -21.58 -5.61 5.95
C PRO A 204 -20.65 -4.44 6.32
N LYS A 205 -20.87 -3.86 7.50
CA LYS A 205 -20.07 -2.72 8.00
C LYS A 205 -18.57 -3.07 8.14
N GLU A 206 -18.25 -4.34 8.33
CA GLU A 206 -16.90 -4.87 8.42
C GLU A 206 -16.12 -4.76 7.11
N MET A 207 -16.79 -4.51 5.97
CA MET A 207 -16.12 -4.21 4.72
C MET A 207 -15.39 -2.87 4.76
N ASP A 208 -15.86 -1.91 5.56
CA ASP A 208 -15.20 -0.63 5.72
C ASP A 208 -14.10 -0.69 6.78
N ARG A 209 -12.91 -1.12 6.34
CA ARG A 209 -11.75 -1.25 7.20
C ARG A 209 -11.20 0.10 7.69
N PHE A 210 -11.39 1.16 6.92
CA PHE A 210 -10.74 2.45 7.16
C PHE A 210 -11.67 3.53 7.69
N GLY A 211 -12.99 3.35 7.63
CA GLY A 211 -13.96 4.34 8.11
C GLY A 211 -13.73 4.78 9.54
N LYS A 212 -13.59 3.84 10.48
CA LYS A 212 -13.26 4.18 11.88
C LYS A 212 -11.97 4.99 12.03
N ARG A 213 -10.99 4.76 11.16
CA ARG A 213 -9.71 5.49 11.18
C ARG A 213 -9.91 6.89 10.63
N LEU A 214 -10.58 7.04 9.49
CA LEU A 214 -10.86 8.34 8.86
C LEU A 214 -11.84 9.19 9.68
N GLU A 215 -12.80 8.59 10.37
CA GLU A 215 -13.73 9.33 11.23
C GLU A 215 -13.12 9.69 12.60
N GLY A 216 -11.98 9.09 12.95
CA GLY A 216 -11.36 9.22 14.27
C GLY A 216 -9.93 9.75 14.23
N ALA A 217 -8.96 8.86 14.02
CA ALA A 217 -7.54 9.18 14.16
C ALA A 217 -6.93 9.97 12.98
N ASP A 218 -7.49 9.80 11.77
CA ASP A 218 -7.00 10.40 10.53
C ASP A 218 -8.08 11.21 9.76
N PRO A 219 -8.80 12.15 10.41
CA PRO A 219 -9.88 12.92 9.77
C PRO A 219 -9.40 13.88 8.69
N SER A 220 -8.10 14.19 8.70
CA SER A 220 -7.43 14.96 7.67
C SER A 220 -6.12 14.31 7.29
N PHE A 221 -5.55 14.75 6.17
CA PHE A 221 -4.20 14.35 5.82
C PHE A 221 -3.16 14.81 6.84
N GLU A 222 -3.28 15.99 7.44
CA GLU A 222 -2.24 16.46 8.37
C GLU A 222 -2.22 15.58 9.64
N SER A 223 -3.37 15.12 10.12
CA SER A 223 -3.44 14.10 11.20
C SER A 223 -2.85 12.75 10.76
N TYR A 224 -3.16 12.30 9.54
CA TYR A 224 -2.58 11.08 8.98
C TYR A 224 -1.05 11.18 8.87
N TRP A 225 -0.56 12.27 8.30
CA TRP A 225 0.87 12.56 8.12
C TRP A 225 1.58 12.60 9.47
N ALA A 226 1.04 13.29 10.47
CA ALA A 226 1.60 13.31 11.82
C ALA A 226 1.73 11.89 12.38
N ARG A 227 0.70 11.05 12.22
CA ARG A 227 0.71 9.65 12.66
C ARG A 227 1.76 8.81 11.91
N GLN A 228 1.89 8.97 10.60
CA GLN A 228 2.86 8.22 9.80
C GLN A 228 4.32 8.58 10.11
N ASN A 229 4.54 9.70 10.81
CA ASN A 229 5.84 10.13 11.33
C ASN A 229 6.11 9.70 12.77
N VAL A 230 5.15 9.08 13.45
CA VAL A 230 5.39 8.49 14.77
C VAL A 230 6.29 7.27 14.59
N LYS A 231 7.42 7.27 15.31
CA LYS A 231 8.37 6.16 15.30
C LYS A 231 7.79 4.96 16.04
N ASP A 232 7.92 3.79 15.44
CA ASP A 232 7.68 2.53 16.12
C ASP A 232 8.77 2.30 17.17
N ALA A 233 8.36 1.92 18.38
CA ALA A 233 9.27 1.79 19.52
C ALA A 233 10.29 0.65 19.37
N LYS A 234 9.99 -0.38 18.55
CA LYS A 234 10.89 -1.52 18.36
C LYS A 234 11.93 -1.25 17.29
N THR A 235 11.52 -0.60 16.20
CA THR A 235 12.37 -0.38 15.03
C THR A 235 13.01 1.00 15.00
N GLY A 236 12.50 1.95 15.78
CA GLY A 236 12.92 3.36 15.76
C GLY A 236 12.58 4.08 14.45
N LYS A 237 11.82 3.45 13.56
CA LYS A 237 11.44 3.97 12.24
C LYS A 237 9.96 4.30 12.20
N SER A 238 9.62 5.32 11.44
CA SER A 238 8.25 5.69 11.10
C SER A 238 7.86 5.10 9.74
N HIS A 239 6.56 5.09 9.42
CA HIS A 239 6.10 4.66 8.10
C HIS A 239 6.69 5.54 6.99
N SER A 240 6.70 6.86 7.20
CA SER A 240 7.22 7.83 6.24
C SER A 240 8.73 7.72 6.01
N ASP A 241 9.49 7.06 6.90
CA ASP A 241 10.91 6.78 6.69
C ASP A 241 11.17 5.83 5.53
N VAL A 242 10.19 5.00 5.15
CA VAL A 242 10.26 4.18 3.93
C VAL A 242 10.38 5.08 2.69
N TYR A 243 9.56 6.12 2.60
CA TYR A 243 9.58 7.05 1.47
C TYR A 243 10.81 7.96 1.47
N ARG A 244 11.28 8.35 2.64
CA ARG A 244 12.55 9.05 2.77
C ARG A 244 13.72 8.21 2.27
N ALA A 245 13.81 6.94 2.68
CA ALA A 245 14.84 6.02 2.18
C ALA A 245 14.70 5.77 0.67
N GLN A 246 13.48 5.74 0.13
CA GLN A 246 13.26 5.68 -1.31
C GLN A 246 13.82 6.92 -2.02
N PHE A 247 13.61 8.12 -1.48
CA PHE A 247 14.21 9.34 -2.01
C PHE A 247 15.74 9.30 -1.94
N ASP A 248 16.31 8.85 -0.81
CA ASP A 248 17.76 8.74 -0.64
C ASP A 248 18.38 7.84 -1.75
N ASN A 249 17.69 6.74 -2.10
CA ASN A 249 18.08 5.89 -3.22
C ASN A 249 17.93 6.56 -4.60
N ILE A 250 16.89 7.38 -4.79
CA ILE A 250 16.67 8.16 -6.02
C ILE A 250 17.82 9.15 -6.22
N ALA A 251 18.16 9.92 -5.16
CA ALA A 251 19.24 10.89 -5.18
C ALA A 251 20.60 10.23 -5.45
N ALA A 252 20.89 9.09 -4.80
CA ALA A 252 22.12 8.34 -5.04
C ALA A 252 22.24 7.88 -6.50
N LYS A 253 21.17 7.30 -7.07
CA LYS A 253 21.14 6.84 -8.47
C LYS A 253 21.26 7.98 -9.47
N ALA A 254 20.65 9.12 -9.20
CA ALA A 254 20.74 10.30 -10.05
C ALA A 254 22.19 10.83 -10.11
N SER A 255 22.84 10.94 -8.95
CA SER A 255 24.26 11.31 -8.86
C SER A 255 25.16 10.32 -9.59
N GLU A 256 24.96 9.01 -9.37
CA GLU A 256 25.72 7.95 -10.07
C GLU A 256 25.58 8.06 -11.59
N LEU A 257 24.36 8.30 -12.10
CA LEU A 257 24.10 8.46 -13.53
C LEU A 257 24.85 9.66 -14.11
N VAL A 258 24.83 10.80 -13.42
CA VAL A 258 25.51 12.02 -13.87
C VAL A 258 27.02 11.85 -13.85
N GLU A 259 27.58 11.26 -12.79
CA GLU A 259 29.02 11.01 -12.70
C GLU A 259 29.51 10.06 -13.79
N LYS A 260 28.79 8.95 -14.05
CA LYS A 260 29.09 8.06 -15.19
C LYS A 260 29.04 8.80 -16.53
N SER A 261 28.07 9.70 -16.71
CA SER A 261 27.97 10.50 -17.93
C SER A 261 29.16 11.46 -18.10
N LYS A 262 29.64 12.10 -17.03
CA LYS A 262 30.82 12.98 -17.07
C LYS A 262 32.08 12.21 -17.41
N GLN A 263 32.28 11.05 -16.77
CA GLN A 263 33.41 10.16 -17.03
C GLN A 263 33.46 9.69 -18.49
N GLN A 264 32.31 9.34 -19.07
CA GLN A 264 32.21 8.93 -20.49
C GLN A 264 32.49 10.09 -21.46
N GLN A 265 32.25 11.33 -21.05
CA GLN A 265 32.51 12.53 -21.85
C GLN A 265 33.94 13.07 -21.65
N GLY A 266 34.76 12.43 -20.83
CA GLY A 266 36.12 12.89 -20.51
C GLY A 266 36.15 14.18 -19.68
N VAL A 267 35.02 14.56 -19.08
CA VAL A 267 34.89 15.73 -18.21
C VAL A 267 35.26 15.28 -16.80
N LYS A 268 36.35 15.83 -16.25
CA LYS A 268 36.74 15.70 -14.84
C LYS A 268 36.02 16.71 -13.98
#